data_AF-A0A6B2CVE5-F1
#
_entry.id   AF-A0A6B2CVE5-F1
#
_cell.length_a   1.000
_cell.length_b   1.000
_cell.length_c   1.000
_cell.angle_alpha   90.00
_cell.angle_beta   90.00
_cell.angle_gamma   90.00
#
_symmetry.space_group_name_H-M   'P 1'
#
loop_
_entity.id
_entity.type
_entity.pdbx_description
1 polymer ?
#
loop_
_entity_poly.entity_id
_entity_poly.type
_entity_poly.pdbx_seq_one_letter_code
_entity_poly.pdbx_strand_id
1 'polypeptide(L)'
;MDKGVIYAVVAIVGIIIGALAFTYNPGVEVRTQTKTVTTTITESPVTVTAQQAATTTASPSAGPTQVQYNEQLAKKGLDAFKELACNACHTVKSAGIEVGGNIGPDLSKALLGSVGVEKGTAGGPMMSKYFEKYGLKNPAADLNKAAQLLAKFLTEGDKDLAPTMTVQIEAFKKQLGDKWAQEYVPAIAEMLKMAASKSS
;
A
#
# COMPACT_ATOMS: atom_id res chain seq x y z
N MET A 1 -3.83 -47.45 30.34
CA MET A 1 -3.64 -46.25 29.50
C MET A 1 -4.86 -46.09 28.63
N ASP A 2 -5.55 -44.96 28.81
CA ASP A 2 -6.83 -44.69 28.18
C ASP A 2 -6.67 -44.39 26.68
N LYS A 3 -7.50 -44.98 25.82
CA LYS A 3 -7.34 -44.90 24.37
C LYS A 3 -7.42 -43.46 23.85
N GLY A 4 -8.09 -42.56 24.57
CA GLY A 4 -8.16 -41.13 24.27
C GLY A 4 -6.82 -40.38 24.36
N VAL A 5 -5.91 -40.81 25.23
CA VAL A 5 -4.59 -40.18 25.39
C VAL A 5 -3.66 -40.54 24.22
N ILE A 6 -3.84 -41.73 23.64
CA ILE A 6 -3.02 -42.20 22.52
C ILE A 6 -3.36 -41.42 21.24
N TYR A 7 -4.64 -41.13 20.98
CA TYR A 7 -5.03 -40.34 19.81
C TYR A 7 -4.62 -38.86 19.88
N ALA A 8 -4.64 -38.27 21.08
CA ALA A 8 -4.18 -36.88 21.27
C ALA A 8 -2.67 -36.72 21.02
N VAL A 9 -1.85 -37.71 21.42
CA VAL A 9 -0.40 -37.69 21.19
C VAL A 9 -0.06 -37.92 19.71
N VAL A 10 -0.76 -38.81 19.01
CA VAL A 10 -0.54 -39.07 17.58
C VAL A 10 -0.92 -37.86 16.71
N ALA A 11 -1.99 -37.13 17.06
CA ALA A 11 -2.39 -35.93 16.32
C ALA A 11 -1.39 -34.77 16.46
N ILE A 12 -0.77 -34.59 17.64
CA ILE A 12 0.22 -33.53 17.88
C ILE A 12 1.55 -33.86 17.18
N VAL A 13 1.98 -35.13 17.17
CA VAL A 13 3.21 -35.54 16.49
C VAL A 13 3.07 -35.44 14.96
N GLY A 14 1.89 -35.71 14.39
CA GLY A 14 1.63 -35.56 12.96
C GLY A 14 1.73 -34.11 12.45
N ILE A 15 1.32 -33.14 13.28
CA ILE A 15 1.39 -31.70 12.93
C ILE A 15 2.84 -31.19 12.97
N ILE A 16 3.67 -31.70 13.88
CA ILE A 16 5.09 -31.30 13.97
C ILE A 16 5.92 -31.86 12.80
N ILE A 17 5.63 -33.07 12.32
CA ILE A 17 6.35 -33.67 11.19
C ILE A 17 5.96 -33.03 9.85
N GLY A 18 4.70 -32.58 9.70
CA GLY A 18 4.25 -31.84 8.51
C GLY A 18 4.89 -30.45 8.34
N ALA A 19 5.30 -29.81 9.43
CA ALA A 19 5.94 -28.49 9.42
C ALA A 19 7.46 -28.52 9.16
N LEU A 20 8.11 -29.69 9.27
CA LEU A 20 9.56 -29.84 9.07
C LEU A 20 9.95 -30.35 7.67
N ALA A 21 8.98 -30.71 6.82
CA ALA A 21 9.23 -31.21 5.47
C ALA A 21 9.50 -30.12 4.41
N PHE A 22 9.44 -28.83 4.75
CA PHE A 22 9.68 -27.72 3.81
C PHE A 22 11.02 -26.99 3.98
N THR A 23 11.90 -27.43 4.88
CA THR A 23 13.19 -26.73 5.13
C THR A 23 14.44 -27.52 4.77
N TYR A 24 14.31 -28.64 4.03
CA TYR A 24 15.48 -29.41 3.60
C TYR A 24 15.65 -29.38 2.07
N ASN A 25 16.37 -28.36 1.60
CA ASN A 25 16.93 -28.32 0.25
C ASN A 25 18.46 -28.38 0.38
N PRO A 26 19.10 -29.55 0.28
CA PRO A 26 20.54 -29.65 0.38
C PRO A 26 21.18 -29.26 -0.97
N GLY A 27 22.06 -28.26 -0.93
CA GLY A 27 23.11 -28.11 -1.94
C GLY A 27 22.81 -27.18 -3.11
N VAL A 28 22.87 -25.87 -2.87
CA VAL A 28 23.46 -24.94 -3.85
C VAL A 28 24.51 -24.14 -3.10
N GLU A 29 25.77 -24.57 -3.18
CA GLU A 29 26.89 -23.74 -2.75
C GLU A 29 26.95 -22.51 -3.65
N VAL A 30 26.42 -21.39 -3.16
CA VAL A 30 26.69 -20.08 -3.77
C VAL A 30 28.11 -19.70 -3.42
N ARG A 31 29.04 -20.09 -4.28
CA ARG A 31 30.44 -19.66 -4.22
C ARG A 31 30.50 -18.20 -4.64
N THR A 32 30.52 -17.28 -3.68
CA THR A 32 30.70 -15.84 -3.94
C THR A 32 32.09 -15.61 -4.51
N GLN A 33 32.19 -15.44 -5.84
CA GLN A 33 33.39 -14.88 -6.45
C GLN A 33 33.33 -13.36 -6.33
N THR A 34 34.11 -12.80 -5.41
CA THR A 34 34.39 -11.36 -5.38
C THR A 34 35.29 -11.02 -6.57
N LYS A 35 34.69 -10.62 -7.69
CA LYS A 35 35.43 -10.03 -8.81
C LYS A 35 35.46 -8.52 -8.59
N THR A 36 36.59 -8.01 -8.09
CA THR A 36 36.86 -6.57 -8.03
C THR A 36 36.97 -6.04 -9.46
N VAL A 37 35.93 -5.36 -9.94
CA VAL A 37 35.97 -4.59 -11.19
C VAL A 37 36.37 -3.17 -10.84
N THR A 38 37.65 -2.86 -11.04
CA THR A 38 38.16 -1.49 -11.03
C THR A 38 37.52 -0.74 -12.19
N THR A 39 36.54 0.11 -11.89
CA THR A 39 35.97 1.03 -12.87
C THR A 39 36.73 2.35 -12.76
N THR A 40 37.62 2.61 -13.70
CA THR A 40 38.25 3.92 -13.87
C THR A 40 37.19 4.89 -14.37
N ILE A 41 36.77 5.84 -13.53
CA ILE A 41 35.90 6.94 -13.94
C ILE A 41 36.78 8.00 -14.61
N THR A 42 36.69 8.09 -15.93
CA THR A 42 37.21 9.23 -16.69
C THR A 42 36.15 10.33 -16.64
N GLU A 43 36.32 11.31 -15.75
CA GLU A 43 35.51 12.53 -15.76
C GLU A 43 35.81 13.32 -17.04
N SER A 44 34.79 13.50 -17.88
CA SER A 44 34.80 14.51 -18.94
C SER A 44 34.08 15.76 -18.42
N PRO A 45 34.62 16.97 -18.64
CA PRO A 45 34.04 18.19 -18.10
C PRO A 45 32.73 18.54 -18.82
N VAL A 46 31.62 18.58 -18.06
CA VAL A 46 30.35 19.13 -18.54
C VAL A 46 30.30 20.64 -18.26
N THR A 47 30.27 21.41 -19.34
CA THR A 47 29.99 22.85 -19.36
C THR A 47 28.56 23.10 -18.87
N VAL A 48 28.40 23.84 -17.78
CA VAL A 48 27.09 24.29 -17.29
C VAL A 48 26.67 25.55 -18.05
N THR A 49 25.81 25.38 -19.05
CA THR A 49 25.02 26.47 -19.63
C THR A 49 23.77 26.65 -18.79
N ALA A 50 23.70 27.76 -18.05
CA ALA A 50 22.50 28.16 -17.32
C ALA A 50 21.40 28.56 -18.32
N GLN A 51 20.26 27.88 -18.27
CA GLN A 51 19.06 28.26 -19.00
C GLN A 51 18.00 28.76 -18.03
N GLN A 52 17.70 30.05 -18.16
CA GLN A 52 16.76 30.81 -17.37
C GLN A 52 15.38 30.79 -18.05
N ALA A 53 14.34 30.71 -17.21
CA ALA A 53 12.94 31.11 -17.40
C ALA A 53 12.07 30.39 -18.45
N ALA A 54 10.94 29.82 -17.97
CA ALA A 54 9.63 29.91 -18.61
C ALA A 54 8.50 29.37 -17.69
N THR A 55 7.60 30.29 -17.29
CA THR A 55 6.11 30.14 -17.32
C THR A 55 5.49 29.13 -16.32
N THR A 56 4.31 29.28 -15.69
CA THR A 56 3.06 29.95 -16.08
C THR A 56 2.16 30.04 -14.84
N THR A 57 1.53 31.20 -14.62
CA THR A 57 0.39 31.34 -13.72
C THR A 57 -0.83 30.71 -14.40
N ALA A 58 -1.35 29.60 -13.87
CA ALA A 58 -2.58 28.98 -14.36
C ALA A 58 -3.75 29.28 -13.40
N SER A 59 -4.76 29.97 -13.94
CA SER A 59 -6.10 30.15 -13.37
C SER A 59 -6.94 28.88 -13.61
N PRO A 60 -7.82 28.44 -12.70
CA PRO A 60 -8.49 27.15 -12.82
C PRO A 60 -9.71 27.23 -13.75
N SER A 61 -9.76 26.36 -14.76
CA SER A 61 -10.95 26.10 -15.57
C SER A 61 -11.59 24.78 -15.12
N ALA A 62 -12.85 24.85 -14.71
CA ALA A 62 -13.63 23.70 -14.27
C ALA A 62 -14.01 22.80 -15.47
N GLY A 63 -13.36 21.63 -15.54
CA GLY A 63 -13.74 20.48 -16.36
C GLY A 63 -13.73 19.21 -15.49
N PRO A 64 -14.24 18.07 -15.99
CA PRO A 64 -14.33 16.84 -15.21
C PRO A 64 -12.94 16.49 -14.67
N THR A 65 -12.82 16.43 -13.35
CA THR A 65 -11.55 16.34 -12.63
C THR A 65 -10.81 15.06 -12.98
N GLN A 66 -10.01 15.09 -14.06
CA GLN A 66 -9.02 14.06 -14.30
C GLN A 66 -8.05 14.10 -13.13
N VAL A 67 -8.02 13.01 -12.36
CA VAL A 67 -7.13 12.86 -11.21
C VAL A 67 -5.69 12.88 -11.73
N GLN A 68 -4.96 13.94 -11.43
CA GLN A 68 -3.53 13.98 -11.65
C GLN A 68 -2.83 13.18 -10.55
N TYR A 69 -1.87 12.35 -10.95
CA TYR A 69 -1.03 11.58 -10.04
C TYR A 69 0.40 11.51 -10.55
N ASN A 70 1.36 11.30 -9.64
CA ASN A 70 2.74 11.05 -9.99
C ASN A 70 2.92 9.56 -10.33
N GLU A 71 3.22 9.23 -11.59
CA GLU A 71 3.31 7.85 -12.05
C GLU A 71 4.41 7.04 -11.37
N GLN A 72 5.59 7.63 -11.19
CA GLN A 72 6.72 6.97 -10.53
C GLN A 72 6.39 6.65 -9.06
N LEU A 73 5.74 7.59 -8.36
CA LEU A 73 5.34 7.39 -6.97
C LEU A 73 4.16 6.42 -6.85
N ALA A 74 3.22 6.44 -7.79
CA ALA A 74 2.12 5.48 -7.86
C ALA A 74 2.64 4.04 -8.07
N LYS A 75 3.67 3.86 -8.91
CA LYS A 75 4.35 2.57 -9.08
C LYS A 75 5.02 2.11 -7.78
N LYS A 76 5.73 2.99 -7.08
CA LYS A 76 6.28 2.70 -5.75
C LYS A 76 5.18 2.33 -4.75
N GLY A 77 4.03 2.98 -4.83
CA GLY A 77 2.88 2.66 -3.98
C GLY A 77 2.32 1.28 -4.24
N LEU A 78 2.30 0.84 -5.50
CA LEU A 78 1.92 -0.52 -5.88
C LEU A 78 2.86 -1.57 -5.28
N ASP A 79 4.16 -1.30 -5.32
CA ASP A 79 5.18 -2.18 -4.75
C ASP A 79 5.05 -2.20 -3.21
N ALA A 80 4.94 -1.03 -2.57
CA ALA A 80 4.70 -0.87 -1.14
C ALA A 80 3.43 -1.60 -0.66
N PHE A 81 2.33 -1.52 -1.41
CA PHE A 81 1.07 -2.17 -1.07
C PHE A 81 1.21 -3.69 -0.99
N LYS A 82 2.06 -4.27 -1.85
CA LYS A 82 2.36 -5.72 -1.84
C LYS A 82 3.39 -6.07 -0.78
N GLU A 83 4.45 -5.28 -0.64
CA GLU A 83 5.51 -5.48 0.35
C GLU A 83 4.97 -5.46 1.79
N LEU A 84 4.05 -4.53 2.07
CA LEU A 84 3.41 -4.39 3.38
C LEU A 84 2.21 -5.33 3.57
N ALA A 85 2.00 -6.27 2.63
CA ALA A 85 0.91 -7.22 2.62
C ALA A 85 -0.49 -6.57 2.74
N CYS A 86 -0.67 -5.33 2.28
CA CYS A 86 -2.00 -4.70 2.25
C CYS A 86 -2.97 -5.49 1.35
N ASN A 87 -2.42 -6.16 0.33
CA ASN A 87 -3.16 -7.07 -0.54
C ASN A 87 -3.62 -8.37 0.13
N ALA A 88 -3.13 -8.70 1.33
CA ALA A 88 -3.68 -9.82 2.09
C ALA A 88 -5.12 -9.55 2.54
N CYS A 89 -5.47 -8.28 2.76
CA CYS A 89 -6.81 -7.88 3.20
C CYS A 89 -7.62 -7.25 2.05
N HIS A 90 -6.99 -6.40 1.23
CA HIS A 90 -7.67 -5.55 0.26
C HIS A 90 -7.33 -5.92 -1.18
N THR A 91 -8.25 -5.68 -2.11
CA THR A 91 -7.91 -5.60 -3.54
C THR A 91 -7.77 -4.15 -3.99
N VAL A 92 -7.13 -3.95 -5.14
CA VAL A 92 -7.13 -2.69 -5.90
C VAL A 92 -7.24 -3.06 -7.37
N LYS A 93 -8.41 -3.54 -7.77
CA LYS A 93 -8.64 -4.11 -9.11
C LYS A 93 -8.26 -3.16 -10.24
N SER A 94 -8.58 -1.87 -10.13
CA SER A 94 -8.23 -0.87 -11.16
C SER A 94 -6.72 -0.60 -11.26
N ALA A 95 -5.94 -0.99 -10.26
CA ALA A 95 -4.47 -0.97 -10.26
C ALA A 95 -3.84 -2.34 -10.52
N GLY A 96 -4.63 -3.37 -10.85
CA GLY A 96 -4.16 -4.73 -11.15
C GLY A 96 -3.83 -5.57 -9.91
N ILE A 97 -4.33 -5.21 -8.72
CA ILE A 97 -4.22 -6.04 -7.51
C ILE A 97 -5.53 -6.81 -7.33
N GLU A 98 -5.54 -8.06 -7.78
CA GLU A 98 -6.74 -8.90 -7.80
C GLU A 98 -6.80 -9.92 -6.66
N VAL A 99 -5.67 -10.24 -6.05
CA VAL A 99 -5.59 -11.18 -4.92
C VAL A 99 -5.76 -10.42 -3.61
N GLY A 100 -6.75 -10.82 -2.81
CA GLY A 100 -7.17 -10.17 -1.57
C GLY A 100 -8.70 -10.11 -1.44
N GLY A 101 -9.22 -9.18 -0.65
CA GLY A 101 -10.63 -8.74 -0.72
C GLY A 101 -11.64 -9.53 0.14
N ASN A 102 -11.21 -10.61 0.81
CA ASN A 102 -12.08 -11.39 1.69
C ASN A 102 -12.22 -10.80 3.10
N ILE A 103 -11.36 -9.81 3.44
CA ILE A 103 -11.36 -9.15 4.73
C ILE A 103 -11.74 -7.68 4.54
N GLY A 104 -10.95 -6.95 3.76
CA GLY A 104 -11.18 -5.55 3.43
C GLY A 104 -11.81 -5.39 2.05
N PRO A 105 -12.51 -4.26 1.80
CA PRO A 105 -13.12 -3.97 0.50
C PRO A 105 -12.08 -3.71 -0.60
N ASP A 106 -12.55 -3.67 -1.84
CA ASP A 106 -11.76 -3.20 -2.98
C ASP A 106 -11.52 -1.69 -2.89
N LEU A 107 -10.25 -1.27 -2.91
CA LEU A 107 -9.87 0.12 -2.71
C LEU A 107 -9.78 0.92 -4.01
N SER A 108 -10.14 0.35 -5.16
CA SER A 108 -10.09 1.04 -6.47
C SER A 108 -10.79 2.41 -6.44
N LYS A 109 -11.88 2.50 -5.67
CA LYS A 109 -12.72 3.71 -5.52
C LYS A 109 -12.53 4.41 -4.17
N ALA A 110 -11.44 4.16 -3.44
CA ALA A 110 -11.26 4.66 -2.07
C ALA A 110 -11.35 6.18 -1.98
N LEU A 111 -10.81 6.88 -2.98
CA LEU A 111 -10.86 8.34 -3.04
C LEU A 111 -12.21 8.91 -3.48
N LEU A 112 -13.07 8.09 -4.08
CA LEU A 112 -14.40 8.49 -4.54
C LEU A 112 -15.46 8.40 -3.43
N GLY A 113 -15.10 7.85 -2.26
CA GLY A 113 -16.03 7.73 -1.12
C GLY A 113 -17.07 6.63 -1.28
N SER A 114 -16.82 5.63 -2.14
CA SER A 114 -17.76 4.56 -2.44
C SER A 114 -17.22 3.16 -2.11
N VAL A 115 -16.32 3.05 -1.13
CA VAL A 115 -15.67 1.78 -0.74
C VAL A 115 -16.34 1.20 0.50
N GLY A 116 -16.52 -0.12 0.55
CA GLY A 116 -17.10 -0.81 1.70
C GLY A 116 -18.60 -0.60 1.87
N VAL A 117 -19.28 -0.19 0.78
CA VAL A 117 -20.74 -0.10 0.72
C VAL A 117 -21.37 -1.44 0.34
N GLU A 118 -20.58 -2.36 -0.21
CA GLU A 118 -20.95 -3.72 -0.53
C GLU A 118 -21.20 -4.56 0.74
N LYS A 119 -22.19 -5.47 0.66
CA LYS A 119 -22.51 -6.37 1.79
C LYS A 119 -21.35 -7.35 2.02
N GLY A 120 -20.94 -7.50 3.28
CA GLY A 120 -19.96 -8.52 3.69
C GLY A 120 -18.51 -8.05 3.84
N THR A 121 -18.20 -6.79 3.54
CA THR A 121 -16.86 -6.23 3.79
C THR A 121 -16.70 -5.81 5.25
N ALA A 122 -15.63 -6.26 5.91
CA ALA A 122 -15.31 -5.80 7.24
C ALA A 122 -14.94 -4.30 7.19
N GLY A 123 -15.57 -3.49 8.04
CA GLY A 123 -15.31 -2.05 8.16
C GLY A 123 -16.36 -1.12 7.53
N GLY A 124 -17.27 -1.60 6.69
CA GLY A 124 -18.33 -0.76 6.08
C GLY A 124 -17.77 0.47 5.33
N PRO A 125 -18.57 1.54 5.13
CA PRO A 125 -18.13 2.75 4.44
C PRO A 125 -17.30 3.67 5.34
N MET A 126 -16.34 3.09 6.08
CA MET A 126 -15.51 3.79 7.06
C MET A 126 -14.79 4.99 6.45
N MET A 127 -14.21 4.82 5.25
CA MET A 127 -13.43 5.89 4.63
C MET A 127 -14.31 7.10 4.28
N SER A 128 -15.54 6.88 3.84
CA SER A 128 -16.50 7.96 3.58
C SER A 128 -16.86 8.70 4.86
N LYS A 129 -17.07 7.98 5.97
CA LYS A 129 -17.28 8.59 7.30
C LYS A 129 -16.06 9.39 7.76
N TYR A 130 -14.86 8.88 7.51
CA TYR A 130 -13.62 9.60 7.82
C TYR A 130 -13.54 10.89 7.02
N PHE A 131 -13.82 10.86 5.71
CA PHE A 131 -13.84 12.08 4.89
C PHE A 131 -14.86 13.10 5.38
N GLU A 132 -16.09 12.67 5.70
CA GLU A 132 -17.12 13.55 6.26
C GLU A 132 -16.69 14.17 7.60
N LYS A 133 -16.07 13.39 8.50
CA LYS A 133 -15.51 13.86 9.78
C LYS A 133 -14.52 15.01 9.59
N TYR A 134 -13.80 15.05 8.47
CA TYR A 134 -12.85 16.12 8.12
C TYR A 134 -13.38 17.09 7.04
N GLY A 135 -14.71 17.15 6.87
CA GLY A 135 -15.38 18.18 6.07
C GLY A 135 -15.51 17.88 4.57
N LEU A 136 -15.16 16.68 4.11
CA LEU A 136 -15.26 16.28 2.71
C LEU A 136 -16.49 15.39 2.46
N LYS A 137 -17.64 16.01 2.18
CA LYS A 137 -18.92 15.31 1.95
C LYS A 137 -19.07 14.70 0.55
N ASN A 138 -18.36 15.24 -0.44
CA ASN A 138 -18.33 14.71 -1.80
C ASN A 138 -16.87 14.49 -2.22
N PRO A 139 -16.26 13.34 -1.86
CA PRO A 139 -14.86 13.05 -2.17
C PRO A 139 -14.55 13.07 -3.66
N ALA A 140 -15.53 12.71 -4.51
CA ALA A 140 -15.38 12.76 -5.96
C ALA A 140 -15.23 14.19 -6.52
N ALA A 141 -15.68 15.23 -5.78
CA ALA A 141 -15.49 16.62 -6.18
C ALA A 141 -14.08 17.15 -5.89
N ASP A 142 -13.35 16.54 -4.96
CA ASP A 142 -11.98 16.95 -4.62
C ASP A 142 -11.11 15.72 -4.26
N LEU A 143 -10.61 15.07 -5.32
CA LEU A 143 -9.82 13.85 -5.18
C LEU A 143 -8.43 14.11 -4.59
N ASN A 144 -7.92 15.34 -4.71
CA ASN A 144 -6.68 15.74 -4.04
C ASN A 144 -6.89 15.83 -2.53
N LYS A 145 -7.99 16.46 -2.08
CA LYS A 145 -8.35 16.50 -0.67
C LYS A 145 -8.65 15.12 -0.12
N ALA A 146 -9.36 14.27 -0.87
CA ALA A 146 -9.59 12.88 -0.48
C ALA A 146 -8.26 12.13 -0.27
N ALA A 147 -7.29 12.28 -1.18
CA ALA A 147 -5.97 11.66 -1.05
C ALA A 147 -5.18 12.20 0.15
N GLN A 148 -5.27 13.50 0.44
CA GLN A 148 -4.65 14.09 1.63
C GLN A 148 -5.26 13.53 2.92
N LEU A 149 -6.59 13.42 2.98
CA LEU A 149 -7.28 12.85 4.14
C LEU A 149 -6.97 11.36 4.30
N LEU A 150 -6.85 10.62 3.20
CA LEU A 150 -6.40 9.23 3.25
C LEU A 150 -4.96 9.11 3.76
N ALA A 151 -4.04 9.97 3.30
CA ALA A 151 -2.67 10.00 3.80
C ALA A 151 -2.62 10.34 5.30
N LYS A 152 -3.46 11.29 5.74
CA LYS A 152 -3.67 11.60 7.15
C LYS A 152 -4.19 10.39 7.92
N PHE A 153 -5.18 9.67 7.40
CA PHE A 153 -5.69 8.44 8.00
C PHE A 153 -4.58 7.38 8.14
N LEU A 154 -3.79 7.13 7.09
CA LEU A 154 -2.69 6.16 7.13
C LEU A 154 -1.55 6.58 8.06
N THR A 155 -1.45 7.87 8.36
CA THR A 155 -0.44 8.41 9.28
C THR A 155 -0.95 8.45 10.72
N GLU A 156 -2.21 8.76 10.98
CA GLU A 156 -2.70 9.01 12.34
C GLU A 156 -3.62 7.91 12.87
N GLY A 157 -4.27 7.18 11.97
CA GLY A 157 -5.34 6.26 12.29
C GLY A 157 -6.63 6.97 12.72
N ASP A 158 -7.64 6.15 13.05
CA ASP A 158 -8.87 6.58 13.70
C ASP A 158 -9.41 5.38 14.49
N LYS A 159 -9.23 5.39 15.82
CA LYS A 159 -9.56 4.23 16.66
C LYS A 159 -11.06 3.95 16.72
N ASP A 160 -11.87 4.99 16.53
CA ASP A 160 -13.33 4.89 16.58
C ASP A 160 -13.89 4.32 15.27
N LEU A 161 -13.32 4.74 14.14
CA LEU A 161 -13.78 4.32 12.82
C LEU A 161 -13.08 3.06 12.31
N ALA A 162 -11.81 2.87 12.62
CA ALA A 162 -10.96 1.80 12.08
C ALA A 162 -9.94 1.29 13.13
N PRO A 163 -10.39 0.64 14.21
CA PRO A 163 -9.51 0.17 15.28
C PRO A 163 -8.43 -0.80 14.75
N THR A 164 -8.82 -1.77 13.91
CA THR A 164 -7.88 -2.74 13.31
C THR A 164 -6.81 -2.06 12.47
N MET A 165 -7.20 -1.10 11.61
CA MET A 165 -6.23 -0.39 10.78
C MET A 165 -5.32 0.52 11.61
N THR A 166 -5.83 1.11 12.69
CA THR A 166 -5.02 1.93 13.59
C THR A 166 -3.90 1.12 14.24
N VAL A 167 -4.18 -0.13 14.64
CA VAL A 167 -3.14 -1.05 15.16
C VAL A 167 -2.09 -1.35 14.07
N GLN A 168 -2.52 -1.58 12.82
CA GLN A 168 -1.58 -1.82 11.71
C GLN A 168 -0.70 -0.58 11.43
N ILE A 169 -1.28 0.62 11.48
CA ILE A 169 -0.54 1.88 11.31
C ILE A 169 0.50 2.05 12.43
N GLU A 170 0.13 1.78 13.68
CA GLU A 170 1.07 1.81 14.81
C GLU A 170 2.21 0.79 14.63
N ALA A 171 1.92 -0.41 14.11
CA ALA A 171 2.92 -1.41 13.78
C ALA A 171 3.87 -0.95 12.65
N PHE A 172 3.33 -0.40 11.55
CA PHE A 172 4.15 0.13 10.45
C PHE A 172 5.05 1.27 10.91
N LYS A 173 4.55 2.19 11.73
CA LYS A 173 5.38 3.25 12.33
C LYS A 173 6.52 2.68 13.15
N LYS A 174 6.26 1.65 13.96
CA LYS A 174 7.29 1.02 14.79
C LYS A 174 8.36 0.31 13.95
N GLN A 175 7.96 -0.33 12.85
CA GLN A 175 8.86 -1.08 11.99
C GLN A 175 9.66 -0.20 11.01
N LEU A 176 9.02 0.83 10.45
CA LEU A 176 9.56 1.63 9.34
C LEU A 176 10.02 3.02 9.79
N GLY A 177 9.67 3.44 11.01
CA GLY A 177 9.98 4.77 11.53
C GLY A 177 9.44 5.88 10.62
N ASP A 178 10.25 6.90 10.39
CA ASP A 178 9.90 8.06 9.58
C ASP A 178 9.59 7.72 8.13
N LYS A 179 10.14 6.61 7.61
CA LYS A 179 9.87 6.16 6.24
C LYS A 179 8.40 5.90 6.00
N TRP A 180 7.64 5.45 7.01
CA TRP A 180 6.21 5.23 6.87
C TRP A 180 5.50 6.48 6.35
N ALA A 181 5.71 7.61 7.02
CA ALA A 181 5.07 8.87 6.68
C ALA A 181 5.73 9.59 5.48
N GLN A 182 7.05 9.44 5.31
CA GLN A 182 7.80 10.18 4.28
C GLN A 182 7.87 9.48 2.92
N GLU A 183 7.84 8.15 2.89
CA GLU A 183 8.05 7.36 1.68
C GLU A 183 6.81 6.53 1.32
N TYR A 184 6.34 5.70 2.26
CA TYR A 184 5.29 4.71 1.99
C TYR A 184 3.89 5.32 1.84
N VAL A 185 3.47 6.17 2.79
CA VAL A 185 2.13 6.79 2.76
C VAL A 185 1.92 7.66 1.51
N PRO A 186 2.85 8.57 1.12
CA PRO A 186 2.71 9.35 -0.10
C PRO A 186 2.61 8.47 -1.35
N ALA A 187 3.40 7.39 -1.41
CA ALA A 187 3.36 6.46 -2.53
C ALA A 187 2.04 5.70 -2.63
N ILE A 188 1.52 5.19 -1.51
CA ILE A 188 0.20 4.55 -1.47
C ILE A 188 -0.91 5.54 -1.87
N ALA A 189 -0.82 6.80 -1.43
CA ALA A 189 -1.79 7.83 -1.82
C ALA A 189 -1.79 8.08 -3.34
N GLU A 190 -0.61 8.21 -3.96
CA GLU A 190 -0.50 8.36 -5.42
C GLU A 190 -0.95 7.10 -6.18
N MET A 191 -0.70 5.90 -5.64
CA MET A 191 -1.24 4.66 -6.20
C MET A 191 -2.78 4.68 -6.21
N LEU A 192 -3.42 5.19 -5.15
CA LEU A 192 -4.88 5.25 -5.06
C LEU A 192 -5.47 6.38 -5.91
N LYS A 193 -4.72 7.45 -6.17
CA LYS A 193 -5.07 8.43 -7.22
C LYS A 193 -5.06 7.80 -8.61
N MET A 194 -4.01 7.03 -8.94
CA MET A 194 -3.95 6.25 -10.17
C MET A 194 -5.10 5.23 -10.26
N ALA A 195 -5.44 4.56 -9.16
CA ALA A 195 -6.55 3.63 -9.11
C ALA A 195 -7.89 4.34 -9.39
N ALA A 196 -8.12 5.50 -8.77
CA ALA A 196 -9.31 6.31 -8.98
C ALA A 196 -9.42 6.80 -10.43
N SER A 197 -8.31 7.19 -11.07
CA SER A 197 -8.32 7.64 -12.47
C SER A 197 -8.71 6.55 -13.49
N LYS A 198 -8.64 5.28 -13.07
CA LYS A 198 -8.98 4.10 -13.88
C LYS A 198 -10.33 3.48 -13.48
N SER A 199 -10.98 4.02 -12.45
CA SER A 199 -12.20 3.45 -11.88
C SER A 199 -13.42 4.13 -12.46
N SER A 200 -13.95 3.55 -13.54
CA SER A 200 -15.21 3.94 -14.17
C SER A 200 -16.43 3.69 -13.27
#